data_AF-A0A949HDR4-F1
#
_entry.id   AF-A0A949HDR4-F1
#
_cell.length_a   1.000
_cell.length_b   1.000
_cell.length_c   1.000
_cell.angle_alpha   90.00
_cell.angle_beta   90.00
_cell.angle_gamma   90.00
#
_symmetry.space_group_name_H-M   'P 1'
#
loop_
_entity.id
_entity.type
_entity.pdbx_description
1 polymer ?
#
loop_
_entity_poly.entity_id
_entity_poly.type
_entity_poly.pdbx_seq_one_letter_code
_entity_poly.pdbx_strand_id
1 'polypeptide(L)'
;MSAAAAQAPAPDPDAPRGPNVPAVSPQLLGLAVVLGVVGAAAASLFLEGVNAATKLVWTTLPGELGFDSPPDWWVLAALLVAALFVFVAWRLPGHTGSGPLTGLHFDFDQHTAPAFLLAAVGTLIFGAVLGPEAPLIALGTGLGALIFARKGGQVQQVAMLLAGGAAIGSIFGNPFITAFLFLEFAAFGALPALTLVPLFVALASGYIVQIGINHFAGFGTHSLAVPGIPKYDQLLGVDIVGGIVVGLIAGVLAIVIRQGAARIVELARRYRAAVLFGGAIITALVAVAARAITGQPVETVLFSGQSGMPLIVEETAAGTVAVLLVAKAIGYSIGLGAGFRGGPIFPAAAIGTAIGVLASLLVGDLSLAPMVVSAMAASIAASLKMPFTSALMAVLITSGAGADVVPLAVIGAVVGLLLRQALDRRDVAEGLEPAQGQVATGPR
;
A
#
# COMPACT_ATOMS: atom_id res chain seq x y z
N MET A 1 -15.60 15.71 -60.97
CA MET A 1 -15.52 14.26 -61.25
C MET A 1 -15.16 13.57 -59.96
N SER A 2 -15.99 12.62 -59.55
CA SER A 2 -16.01 11.94 -58.23
C SER A 2 -14.77 11.07 -58.03
N ALA A 3 -14.07 11.24 -56.90
CA ALA A 3 -13.04 10.32 -56.43
C ALA A 3 -13.67 9.37 -55.40
N ALA A 4 -13.68 8.08 -55.73
CA ALA A 4 -14.29 7.01 -54.96
C ALA A 4 -13.65 6.85 -53.57
N ALA A 5 -14.48 6.78 -52.54
CA ALA A 5 -14.08 6.40 -51.19
C ALA A 5 -13.66 4.92 -51.17
N ALA A 6 -12.42 4.64 -50.79
CA ALA A 6 -11.96 3.29 -50.53
C ALA A 6 -12.68 2.73 -49.30
N GLN A 7 -13.51 1.70 -49.50
CA GLN A 7 -14.15 0.94 -48.42
C GLN A 7 -13.10 0.15 -47.64
N ALA A 8 -13.13 0.28 -46.31
CA ALA A 8 -12.34 -0.57 -45.41
C ALA A 8 -12.74 -2.05 -45.58
N PRO A 9 -11.81 -3.01 -45.41
CA PRO A 9 -12.12 -4.43 -45.56
C PRO A 9 -13.18 -4.86 -44.54
N ALA A 10 -14.11 -5.72 -44.95
CA ALA A 10 -15.04 -6.36 -44.04
C ALA A 10 -14.28 -7.22 -43.02
N PRO A 11 -14.69 -7.22 -41.73
CA PRO A 11 -14.01 -8.01 -40.71
C PRO A 11 -14.12 -9.51 -41.03
N ASP A 12 -12.99 -10.21 -40.89
CA ASP A 12 -12.86 -11.66 -41.07
C ASP A 12 -13.74 -12.40 -40.04
N PRO A 13 -14.73 -13.21 -40.47
CA PRO A 13 -15.63 -13.93 -39.58
C PRO A 13 -14.91 -15.01 -38.73
N ASP A 14 -13.70 -15.41 -39.12
CA ASP A 14 -12.94 -16.50 -38.48
C ASP A 14 -11.75 -16.03 -37.63
N ALA A 15 -11.59 -14.72 -37.43
CA ALA A 15 -10.59 -14.20 -36.50
C ALA A 15 -10.86 -14.71 -35.07
N PRO A 16 -9.85 -15.23 -34.35
CA PRO A 16 -10.02 -15.68 -32.97
C PRO A 16 -10.59 -14.54 -32.13
N ARG A 17 -11.83 -14.71 -31.66
CA ARG A 17 -12.51 -13.75 -30.79
C ARG A 17 -11.57 -13.51 -29.59
N GLY A 18 -11.13 -12.26 -29.42
CA GLY A 18 -10.39 -11.85 -28.23
C GLY A 18 -11.14 -12.24 -26.96
N PRO A 19 -10.46 -12.30 -25.80
CA PRO A 19 -11.09 -12.72 -24.54
C PRO A 19 -12.42 -11.99 -24.36
N ASN A 20 -13.52 -12.75 -24.22
CA ASN A 20 -14.88 -12.24 -24.09
C ASN A 20 -14.93 -11.19 -22.96
N VAL A 21 -14.87 -9.91 -23.34
CA VAL A 21 -15.06 -8.80 -22.42
C VAL A 21 -16.55 -8.83 -22.04
N PRO A 22 -16.92 -8.92 -20.75
CA PRO A 22 -18.32 -8.89 -20.37
C PRO A 22 -18.92 -7.59 -20.88
N ALA A 23 -19.92 -7.67 -21.75
CA ALA A 23 -20.67 -6.50 -22.16
C ALA A 23 -21.25 -5.84 -20.89
N VAL A 24 -21.13 -4.52 -20.79
CA VAL A 24 -21.71 -3.77 -19.66
C VAL A 24 -23.22 -3.97 -19.69
N SER A 25 -23.75 -4.72 -18.72
CA SER A 25 -25.17 -5.04 -18.62
C SER A 25 -25.76 -4.41 -17.36
N PRO A 26 -27.06 -4.07 -17.34
CA PRO A 26 -27.72 -3.55 -16.14
C PRO A 26 -27.60 -4.47 -14.93
N GLN A 27 -27.58 -5.79 -15.16
CA GLN A 27 -27.39 -6.79 -14.11
C GLN A 27 -26.00 -6.71 -13.48
N LEU A 28 -24.96 -6.48 -14.29
CA LEU A 28 -23.59 -6.30 -13.81
C LEU A 28 -23.43 -5.00 -13.03
N LEU A 29 -24.10 -3.93 -13.44
CA LEU A 29 -24.11 -2.66 -12.70
C LEU A 29 -24.84 -2.80 -11.36
N GLY A 30 -25.99 -3.49 -11.33
CA GLY A 30 -26.69 -3.79 -10.08
C GLY A 30 -25.83 -4.63 -9.13
N LEU A 31 -25.10 -5.62 -9.66
CA LEU A 31 -24.13 -6.39 -8.89
C LEU A 31 -23.01 -5.51 -8.33
N ALA A 32 -22.48 -4.60 -9.13
CA ALA A 32 -21.43 -3.67 -8.70
C ALA A 32 -21.87 -2.78 -7.54
N VAL A 33 -23.13 -2.32 -7.52
CA VAL A 33 -23.68 -1.57 -6.37
C VAL A 33 -23.62 -2.42 -5.10
N VAL A 34 -24.13 -3.65 -5.15
CA VAL A 34 -24.18 -4.55 -3.99
C VAL A 34 -22.76 -4.85 -3.48
N LEU A 35 -21.84 -5.21 -4.37
CA LEU A 35 -20.47 -5.53 -3.99
C LEU A 35 -19.69 -4.30 -3.52
N GLY A 36 -19.99 -3.13 -4.08
CA GLY A 36 -19.46 -1.85 -3.63
C GLY A 36 -19.84 -1.56 -2.17
N VAL A 37 -21.13 -1.71 -1.86
CA VAL A 37 -21.65 -1.54 -0.50
C VAL A 37 -21.03 -2.55 0.47
N VAL A 38 -21.04 -3.84 0.11
CA VAL A 38 -20.51 -4.91 0.96
C VAL A 38 -19.01 -4.75 1.20
N GLY A 39 -18.23 -4.50 0.15
CA GLY A 39 -16.78 -4.34 0.23
C GLY A 39 -16.38 -3.16 1.12
N ALA A 40 -17.00 -1.99 0.92
CA ALA A 40 -16.72 -0.82 1.72
C ALA A 40 -17.19 -0.96 3.18
N ALA A 41 -18.38 -1.52 3.42
CA ALA A 41 -18.86 -1.73 4.79
C ALA A 41 -17.94 -2.69 5.58
N ALA A 42 -17.54 -3.81 4.95
CA ALA A 42 -16.61 -4.75 5.57
C ALA A 42 -15.24 -4.11 5.84
N ALA A 43 -14.73 -3.32 4.89
CA ALA A 43 -13.46 -2.62 5.04
C ALA A 43 -13.49 -1.58 6.16
N SER A 44 -14.56 -0.78 6.27
CA SER A 44 -14.73 0.18 7.35
C SER A 44 -14.83 -0.50 8.72
N LEU A 45 -15.59 -1.60 8.82
CA LEU A 45 -15.67 -2.40 10.06
C LEU A 45 -14.31 -3.00 10.44
N PHE A 46 -13.57 -3.50 9.46
CA PHE A 46 -12.24 -4.06 9.68
C PHE A 46 -11.24 -3.00 10.16
N LEU A 47 -11.17 -1.84 9.49
CA LEU A 47 -10.28 -0.75 9.89
C LEU A 47 -10.62 -0.26 11.30
N GLU A 48 -11.90 -0.07 11.61
CA GLU A 48 -12.29 0.38 12.94
C GLU A 48 -11.99 -0.67 14.02
N GLY A 49 -12.21 -1.95 13.72
CA GLY A 49 -11.80 -3.05 14.60
C GLY A 49 -10.28 -3.07 14.85
N VAL A 50 -9.48 -2.88 13.79
CA VAL A 50 -8.01 -2.79 13.90
C VAL A 50 -7.61 -1.57 14.72
N ASN A 51 -8.21 -0.40 14.50
CA ASN A 51 -7.90 0.81 15.26
C ASN A 51 -8.27 0.67 16.73
N ALA A 52 -9.47 0.17 17.03
CA ALA A 52 -9.93 -0.06 18.39
C ALA A 52 -9.03 -1.07 19.13
N ALA A 53 -8.65 -2.16 18.46
CA ALA A 53 -7.73 -3.15 19.03
C ALA A 53 -6.30 -2.60 19.20
N THR A 54 -5.82 -1.79 18.25
CA THR A 54 -4.52 -1.11 18.36
C THR A 54 -4.53 -0.16 19.56
N LYS A 55 -5.58 0.66 19.70
CA LYS A 55 -5.75 1.54 20.86
C LYS A 55 -5.79 0.74 22.16
N LEU A 56 -6.56 -0.34 22.23
CA LEU A 56 -6.62 -1.23 23.39
C LEU A 56 -5.22 -1.77 23.77
N VAL A 57 -4.47 -2.31 22.80
CA VAL A 57 -3.15 -2.93 23.04
C VAL A 57 -2.07 -1.90 23.39
N TRP A 58 -2.07 -0.73 22.76
CA TRP A 58 -0.97 0.23 22.88
C TRP A 58 -1.24 1.42 23.80
N THR A 59 -2.49 1.63 24.24
CA THR A 59 -2.84 2.75 25.11
C THR A 59 -3.63 2.29 26.34
N THR A 60 -4.77 1.64 26.15
CA THR A 60 -5.66 1.26 27.26
C THR A 60 -5.03 0.23 28.19
N LEU A 61 -4.52 -0.89 27.67
CA LEU A 61 -3.93 -1.95 28.51
C LEU A 61 -2.67 -1.48 29.26
N PRO A 62 -1.70 -0.79 28.63
CA PRO A 62 -0.58 -0.20 29.38
C PRO A 62 -1.05 0.77 30.46
N GLY A 63 -2.05 1.61 30.16
CA GLY A 63 -2.63 2.55 31.12
C GLY A 63 -3.32 1.89 32.30
N GLU A 64 -4.11 0.83 32.07
CA GLU A 64 -4.76 0.03 33.13
C GLU A 64 -3.74 -0.69 34.03
N LEU A 65 -2.56 -1.02 33.49
CA LEU A 65 -1.43 -1.58 34.24
C LEU A 65 -0.60 -0.51 34.96
N GLY A 66 -0.96 0.77 34.84
CA GLY A 66 -0.32 1.90 35.52
C GLY A 66 0.88 2.50 34.78
N PHE A 67 1.04 2.24 33.47
CA PHE A 67 2.09 2.84 32.66
C PHE A 67 1.56 4.05 31.88
N ASP A 68 2.27 5.18 31.95
CA ASP A 68 1.94 6.39 31.15
C ASP A 68 2.18 6.20 29.65
N SER A 69 3.07 5.28 29.28
CA SER A 69 3.35 4.90 27.89
C SER A 69 3.81 3.45 27.81
N PRO A 70 3.71 2.78 26.64
CA PRO A 70 4.14 1.39 26.49
C PRO A 70 5.62 1.20 26.88
N PRO A 71 5.93 0.38 27.90
CA PRO A 71 7.32 0.13 28.29
C PRO A 71 8.06 -0.65 27.19
N ASP A 72 9.40 -0.63 27.19
CA ASP A 72 10.21 -1.23 26.12
C ASP A 72 9.90 -2.73 25.89
N TRP A 73 9.69 -3.48 26.97
CA TRP A 73 9.34 -4.90 26.89
C TRP A 73 7.96 -5.14 26.25
N TRP A 74 7.03 -4.16 26.33
CA TRP A 74 5.71 -4.24 25.70
C TRP A 74 5.83 -4.28 24.18
N VAL A 75 6.74 -3.47 23.63
CA VAL A 75 7.02 -3.42 22.19
C VAL A 75 7.48 -4.78 21.67
N LEU A 76 8.40 -5.42 22.42
CA LEU A 76 8.88 -6.76 22.11
C LEU A 76 7.76 -7.80 22.22
N ALA A 77 7.00 -7.77 23.31
CA ALA A 77 5.89 -8.70 23.52
C ALA A 77 4.84 -8.59 22.41
N ALA A 78 4.44 -7.36 22.05
CA ALA A 78 3.50 -7.10 20.96
C ALA A 78 4.01 -7.69 19.64
N LEU A 79 5.22 -7.37 19.21
CA LEU A 79 5.76 -7.88 17.94
C LEU A 79 5.93 -9.41 17.93
N LEU A 80 6.23 -10.04 19.07
CA LEU A 80 6.22 -11.50 19.19
C LEU A 80 4.81 -12.09 19.06
N VAL A 81 3.79 -11.40 19.58
CA VAL A 81 2.38 -11.77 19.35
C VAL A 81 2.03 -11.59 17.86
N ALA A 82 2.49 -10.54 17.19
CA ALA A 82 2.35 -10.37 15.74
C ALA A 82 2.89 -11.59 14.98
N ALA A 83 4.12 -12.01 15.32
CA ALA A 83 4.75 -13.21 14.76
C ALA A 83 3.95 -14.49 15.08
N LEU A 84 3.38 -14.61 16.28
CA LEU A 84 2.55 -15.75 16.64
C LEU A 84 1.28 -15.84 15.77
N PHE A 85 0.59 -14.73 15.53
CA PHE A 85 -0.57 -14.68 14.63
C PHE A 85 -0.22 -15.18 13.23
N VAL A 86 0.90 -14.71 12.66
CA VAL A 86 1.40 -15.15 11.36
C VAL A 86 1.76 -16.64 11.38
N PHE A 87 2.40 -17.11 12.45
CA PHE A 87 2.78 -18.52 12.62
C PHE A 87 1.57 -19.46 12.73
N VAL A 88 0.51 -19.04 13.42
CA VAL A 88 -0.77 -19.77 13.50
C VAL A 88 -1.46 -19.76 12.14
N ALA A 89 -1.49 -18.62 11.46
CA ALA A 89 -2.09 -18.49 10.13
C ALA A 89 -1.48 -19.41 9.08
N TRP A 90 -0.19 -19.77 9.19
CA TRP A 90 0.44 -20.74 8.29
C TRP A 90 -0.18 -22.14 8.34
N ARG A 91 -0.83 -22.49 9.46
CA ARG A 91 -1.49 -23.80 9.67
C ARG A 91 -2.92 -23.83 9.15
N LEU A 92 -3.50 -22.68 8.81
CA LEU A 92 -4.85 -22.63 8.24
C LEU A 92 -4.84 -23.03 6.75
N PRO A 93 -5.94 -23.59 6.23
CA PRO A 93 -6.10 -23.87 4.81
C PRO A 93 -5.86 -22.63 3.94
N GLY A 94 -5.35 -22.82 2.73
CA GLY A 94 -5.00 -21.73 1.81
C GLY A 94 -3.68 -21.02 2.13
N HIS A 95 -3.11 -21.23 3.32
CA HIS A 95 -1.91 -20.54 3.82
C HIS A 95 -2.04 -19.00 3.71
N THR A 96 -0.95 -18.28 3.98
CA THR A 96 -1.00 -16.80 4.03
C THR A 96 -0.82 -16.13 2.65
N GLY A 97 -1.08 -16.82 1.53
CA GLY A 97 -0.92 -16.26 0.19
C GLY A 97 0.48 -15.69 -0.11
N SER A 98 0.57 -14.87 -1.16
CA SER A 98 1.79 -14.16 -1.55
C SER A 98 2.20 -13.11 -0.51
N GLY A 99 3.50 -12.80 -0.48
CA GLY A 99 4.06 -11.81 0.44
C GLY A 99 3.98 -10.37 -0.10
N PRO A 100 4.17 -9.34 0.73
CA PRO A 100 4.02 -7.94 0.33
C PRO A 100 4.91 -7.49 -0.85
N LEU A 101 6.03 -8.19 -1.10
CA LEU A 101 6.96 -7.88 -2.18
C LEU A 101 6.41 -8.11 -3.59
N THR A 102 5.34 -8.89 -3.74
CA THR A 102 4.76 -9.20 -5.05
C THR A 102 3.82 -8.09 -5.55
N GLY A 103 3.45 -7.13 -4.68
CA GLY A 103 2.60 -5.99 -5.03
C GLY A 103 1.16 -6.14 -4.55
N LEU A 104 0.23 -5.46 -5.21
CA LEU A 104 -1.20 -5.55 -4.93
C LEU A 104 -1.81 -6.69 -5.74
N HIS A 105 -2.60 -7.52 -5.07
CA HIS A 105 -3.20 -8.73 -5.65
C HIS A 105 -4.69 -8.79 -5.35
N PHE A 106 -5.48 -9.24 -6.33
CA PHE A 106 -6.94 -9.34 -6.22
C PHE A 106 -7.46 -10.78 -6.33
N ASP A 107 -6.58 -11.76 -6.14
CA ASP A 107 -6.81 -13.19 -6.33
C ASP A 107 -7.00 -13.96 -5.00
N PHE A 108 -7.34 -13.27 -3.91
CA PHE A 108 -7.67 -13.92 -2.65
C PHE A 108 -9.09 -14.51 -2.70
N ASP A 109 -9.16 -15.81 -2.87
CA ASP A 109 -10.40 -16.57 -2.84
C ASP A 109 -10.90 -16.82 -1.39
N GLN A 110 -12.05 -17.48 -1.27
CA GLN A 110 -12.65 -17.82 0.03
C GLN A 110 -11.79 -18.75 0.91
N HIS A 111 -10.76 -19.40 0.36
CA HIS A 111 -9.90 -20.34 1.08
C HIS A 111 -8.61 -19.67 1.57
N THR A 112 -8.06 -18.74 0.80
CA THR A 112 -6.80 -18.04 1.11
C THR A 112 -7.03 -16.79 1.96
N ALA A 113 -8.15 -16.08 1.77
CA ALA A 113 -8.45 -14.85 2.49
C ALA A 113 -8.44 -15.00 4.03
N PRO A 114 -9.03 -16.05 4.66
CA PRO A 114 -9.07 -16.14 6.12
C PRO A 114 -7.69 -16.22 6.78
N ALA A 115 -6.79 -17.04 6.22
CA ALA A 115 -5.44 -17.20 6.72
C ALA A 115 -4.62 -15.91 6.51
N PHE A 116 -4.74 -15.26 5.35
CA PHE A 116 -4.13 -13.96 5.11
C PHE A 116 -4.61 -12.90 6.11
N LEU A 117 -5.93 -12.79 6.31
CA LEU A 117 -6.54 -11.82 7.22
C LEU A 117 -6.10 -12.03 8.67
N LEU A 118 -6.01 -13.28 9.14
CA LEU A 118 -5.50 -13.56 10.48
C LEU A 118 -4.05 -13.06 10.66
N ALA A 119 -3.18 -13.35 9.69
CA ALA A 119 -1.80 -12.87 9.70
C ALA A 119 -1.72 -11.34 9.63
N ALA A 120 -2.59 -10.71 8.83
CA ALA A 120 -2.67 -9.27 8.67
C ALA A 120 -3.16 -8.55 9.93
N VAL A 121 -4.19 -9.08 10.59
CA VAL A 121 -4.68 -8.57 11.88
C VAL A 121 -3.56 -8.55 12.92
N GLY A 122 -2.80 -9.66 13.01
CA GLY A 122 -1.61 -9.73 13.86
C GLY A 122 -0.55 -8.68 13.48
N THR A 123 -0.30 -8.50 12.18
CA THR A 123 0.67 -7.53 11.67
C THR A 123 0.28 -6.10 12.03
N LEU A 124 -0.97 -5.70 11.76
CA LEU A 124 -1.46 -4.33 11.89
C LEU A 124 -1.62 -3.92 13.36
N ILE A 125 -2.23 -4.77 14.18
CA ILE A 125 -2.51 -4.43 15.59
C ILE A 125 -1.24 -4.37 16.42
N PHE A 126 -0.27 -5.25 16.16
CA PHE A 126 0.90 -5.43 17.02
C PHE A 126 2.18 -4.79 16.48
N GLY A 127 2.05 -3.80 15.59
CA GLY A 127 3.13 -2.86 15.29
C GLY A 127 4.12 -3.27 14.20
N ALA A 128 3.89 -4.35 13.46
CA ALA A 128 4.73 -4.67 12.32
C ALA A 128 4.58 -3.61 11.22
N VAL A 129 5.68 -3.32 10.50
CA VAL A 129 5.79 -2.16 9.61
C VAL A 129 5.19 -2.45 8.23
N LEU A 130 3.86 -2.58 8.18
CA LEU A 130 3.07 -2.78 6.97
C LEU A 130 1.73 -2.03 7.07
N GLY A 131 1.11 -1.75 5.92
CA GLY A 131 -0.16 -1.05 5.84
C GLY A 131 -1.39 -1.95 5.65
N PRO A 132 -2.61 -1.38 5.76
CA PRO A 132 -3.87 -2.10 5.64
C PRO A 132 -4.36 -2.32 4.20
N GLU A 133 -3.59 -1.93 3.17
CA GLU A 133 -4.00 -1.96 1.76
C GLU A 133 -4.27 -3.38 1.26
N ALA A 134 -3.30 -4.29 1.40
CA ALA A 134 -3.47 -5.69 0.99
C ALA A 134 -4.52 -6.44 1.84
N PRO A 135 -4.59 -6.25 3.17
CA PRO A 135 -5.66 -6.83 4.00
C PRO A 135 -7.06 -6.40 3.58
N LEU A 136 -7.27 -5.14 3.21
CA LEU A 136 -8.57 -4.69 2.71
C LEU A 136 -8.90 -5.28 1.34
N ILE A 137 -7.94 -5.35 0.43
CA ILE A 137 -8.16 -6.04 -0.84
C ILE A 137 -8.53 -7.50 -0.58
N ALA A 138 -7.78 -8.21 0.27
CA ALA A 138 -8.04 -9.61 0.62
C ALA A 138 -9.42 -9.81 1.26
N LEU A 139 -9.85 -8.89 2.12
CA LEU A 139 -11.19 -8.91 2.71
C LEU A 139 -12.28 -8.76 1.64
N GLY A 140 -12.18 -7.73 0.79
CA GLY A 140 -13.17 -7.48 -0.26
C GLY A 140 -13.22 -8.60 -1.29
N THR A 141 -12.06 -9.03 -1.79
CA THR A 141 -11.96 -10.13 -2.77
C THR A 141 -12.45 -11.44 -2.18
N GLY A 142 -12.06 -11.79 -0.95
CA GLY A 142 -12.53 -12.99 -0.27
C GLY A 142 -14.05 -13.00 -0.05
N LEU A 143 -14.66 -11.86 0.27
CA LEU A 143 -16.12 -11.73 0.36
C LEU A 143 -16.79 -11.86 -1.02
N GLY A 144 -16.25 -11.22 -2.05
CA GLY A 144 -16.73 -11.38 -3.43
C GLY A 144 -16.66 -12.84 -3.89
N ALA A 145 -15.56 -13.52 -3.58
CA ALA A 145 -15.36 -14.93 -3.87
C ALA A 145 -16.37 -15.81 -3.12
N LEU A 146 -16.59 -15.56 -1.82
CA LEU A 146 -17.50 -16.33 -0.97
C LEU A 146 -18.96 -16.19 -1.41
N ILE A 147 -19.43 -14.97 -1.67
CA ILE A 147 -20.81 -14.70 -2.10
C ILE A 147 -21.09 -15.38 -3.45
N PHE A 148 -20.10 -15.44 -4.33
CA PHE A 148 -20.22 -16.01 -5.68
C PHE A 148 -19.58 -17.39 -5.86
N ALA A 149 -19.26 -18.09 -4.77
CA ALA A 149 -18.53 -19.36 -4.80
C ALA A 149 -19.22 -20.44 -5.65
N ARG A 150 -20.57 -20.43 -5.70
CA ARG A 150 -21.36 -21.38 -6.50
C ARG A 150 -21.40 -21.08 -7.99
N LYS A 151 -21.04 -19.86 -8.42
CA LYS A 151 -21.03 -19.47 -9.84
C LYS A 151 -19.71 -19.84 -10.51
N GLY A 152 -18.59 -19.69 -9.79
CA GLY A 152 -17.26 -19.92 -10.32
C GLY A 152 -16.89 -19.04 -11.52
N GLY A 153 -15.69 -19.26 -12.06
CA GLY A 153 -15.25 -18.68 -13.33
C GLY A 153 -15.24 -17.14 -13.36
N GLN A 154 -15.60 -16.58 -14.52
CA GLN A 154 -15.48 -15.14 -14.79
C GLN A 154 -16.38 -14.27 -13.87
N VAL A 155 -17.58 -14.76 -13.50
CA VAL A 155 -18.50 -14.01 -12.63
C VAL A 155 -17.91 -13.84 -11.24
N GLN A 156 -17.30 -14.90 -10.70
CA GLN A 156 -16.64 -14.84 -9.39
C GLN A 156 -15.43 -13.89 -9.43
N GLN A 157 -14.60 -13.94 -10.48
CA GLN A 157 -13.44 -13.04 -10.63
C GLN A 157 -13.86 -11.57 -10.70
N VAL A 158 -14.93 -11.26 -11.46
CA VAL A 158 -15.48 -9.89 -11.50
C VAL A 158 -16.01 -9.49 -10.11
N ALA A 159 -16.69 -10.40 -9.40
CA ALA A 159 -17.18 -10.10 -8.06
C ALA A 159 -16.04 -9.81 -7.07
N MET A 160 -14.96 -10.58 -7.13
CA MET A 160 -13.74 -10.36 -6.35
C MET A 160 -13.14 -8.98 -6.64
N LEU A 161 -12.98 -8.62 -7.92
CA LEU A 161 -12.44 -7.31 -8.33
C LEU A 161 -13.31 -6.16 -7.81
N LEU A 162 -14.63 -6.24 -7.97
CA LEU A 162 -15.56 -5.16 -7.57
C LEU A 162 -15.57 -4.96 -6.05
N ALA A 163 -15.66 -6.03 -5.27
CA ALA A 163 -15.65 -5.95 -3.81
C ALA A 163 -14.27 -5.58 -3.26
N GLY A 164 -13.19 -6.12 -3.81
CA GLY A 164 -11.81 -5.78 -3.46
C GLY A 164 -11.47 -4.32 -3.77
N GLY A 165 -11.89 -3.83 -4.93
CA GLY A 165 -11.71 -2.44 -5.32
C GLY A 165 -12.48 -1.47 -4.44
N ALA A 166 -13.73 -1.79 -4.10
CA ALA A 166 -14.51 -1.00 -3.14
C ALA A 166 -13.90 -1.01 -1.73
N ALA A 167 -13.34 -2.16 -1.30
CA ALA A 167 -12.69 -2.28 0.00
C ALA A 167 -11.42 -1.44 0.10
N ILE A 168 -10.49 -1.51 -0.86
CA ILE A 168 -9.30 -0.62 -0.83
C ILE A 168 -9.68 0.86 -1.01
N GLY A 169 -10.75 1.13 -1.77
CA GLY A 169 -11.31 2.48 -1.91
C GLY A 169 -11.81 3.10 -0.60
N SER A 170 -12.00 2.30 0.46
CA SER A 170 -12.35 2.83 1.79
C SER A 170 -11.19 3.52 2.50
N ILE A 171 -9.94 3.16 2.19
CA ILE A 171 -8.77 3.89 2.70
C ILE A 171 -8.59 5.18 1.91
N PHE A 172 -8.76 5.12 0.58
CA PHE A 172 -8.46 6.27 -0.27
C PHE A 172 -9.51 7.38 -0.20
N GLY A 173 -10.69 7.11 0.37
CA GLY A 173 -11.68 8.14 0.71
C GLY A 173 -12.21 8.95 -0.48
N ASN A 174 -11.98 8.50 -1.71
CA ASN A 174 -12.49 9.12 -2.93
C ASN A 174 -12.53 8.10 -4.08
N PRO A 175 -13.69 7.93 -4.75
CA PRO A 175 -13.83 6.97 -5.83
C PRO A 175 -12.97 7.32 -7.05
N PHE A 176 -12.71 8.59 -7.35
CA PHE A 176 -11.84 8.99 -8.46
C PHE A 176 -10.38 8.63 -8.21
N ILE A 177 -9.90 8.80 -6.98
CA ILE A 177 -8.52 8.45 -6.59
C ILE A 177 -8.30 6.95 -6.80
N THR A 178 -9.22 6.14 -6.27
CA THR A 178 -9.14 4.69 -6.40
C THR A 178 -9.34 4.25 -7.86
N ALA A 179 -10.24 4.89 -8.60
CA ALA A 179 -10.43 4.60 -10.02
C ALA A 179 -9.15 4.86 -10.84
N PHE A 180 -8.36 5.86 -10.45
CA PHE A 180 -7.09 6.17 -11.10
C PHE A 180 -6.05 5.04 -10.91
N LEU A 181 -5.99 4.44 -9.72
CA LEU A 181 -5.20 3.23 -9.47
C LEU A 181 -5.59 2.10 -10.44
N PHE A 182 -6.89 1.88 -10.63
CA PHE A 182 -7.38 0.84 -11.54
C PHE A 182 -7.22 1.18 -13.03
N LEU A 183 -7.31 2.47 -13.39
CA LEU A 183 -6.97 2.93 -14.73
C LEU A 183 -5.51 2.63 -15.05
N GLU A 184 -4.61 2.80 -14.09
CA GLU A 184 -3.20 2.45 -14.27
C GLU A 184 -2.99 0.94 -14.41
N PHE A 185 -3.68 0.11 -13.62
CA PHE A 185 -3.68 -1.33 -13.85
C PHE A 185 -4.20 -1.72 -15.25
N ALA A 186 -5.26 -1.06 -15.73
CA ALA A 186 -5.80 -1.29 -17.07
C ALA A 186 -4.82 -0.83 -18.16
N ALA A 187 -4.13 0.28 -17.96
CA ALA A 187 -3.11 0.79 -18.88
C ALA A 187 -1.92 -0.18 -19.01
N PHE A 188 -1.57 -0.90 -17.94
CA PHE A 188 -0.57 -1.97 -17.97
C PHE A 188 -1.13 -3.34 -18.43
N GLY A 189 -2.39 -3.42 -18.84
CA GLY A 189 -3.01 -4.65 -19.33
C GLY A 189 -3.35 -5.67 -18.25
N ALA A 190 -3.31 -5.30 -16.97
CA ALA A 190 -3.64 -6.20 -15.86
C ALA A 190 -5.16 -6.42 -15.71
N LEU A 191 -5.98 -5.52 -16.26
CA LEU A 191 -7.43 -5.66 -16.34
C LEU A 191 -8.00 -5.09 -17.64
N PRO A 192 -9.09 -5.66 -18.20
CA PRO A 192 -9.76 -5.10 -19.36
C PRO A 192 -10.35 -3.72 -19.05
N ALA A 193 -10.13 -2.72 -19.94
CA ALA A 193 -10.62 -1.36 -19.71
C ALA A 193 -12.14 -1.29 -19.45
N LEU A 194 -12.94 -2.16 -20.07
CA LEU A 194 -14.40 -2.16 -19.90
C LEU A 194 -14.84 -2.62 -18.49
N THR A 195 -14.01 -3.36 -17.74
CA THR A 195 -14.33 -3.70 -16.34
C THR A 195 -14.24 -2.50 -15.40
N LEU A 196 -13.63 -1.40 -15.85
CA LEU A 196 -13.59 -0.16 -15.06
C LEU A 196 -14.97 0.48 -14.88
N VAL A 197 -15.91 0.28 -15.82
CA VAL A 197 -17.26 0.85 -15.72
C VAL A 197 -18.03 0.30 -14.51
N PRO A 198 -18.24 -1.03 -14.37
CA PRO A 198 -18.86 -1.57 -13.17
C PRO A 198 -18.01 -1.31 -11.92
N LEU A 199 -16.68 -1.32 -12.02
CA LEU A 199 -15.82 -0.99 -10.89
C LEU A 199 -16.05 0.43 -10.38
N PHE A 200 -16.21 1.40 -11.27
CA PHE A 200 -16.49 2.78 -10.90
C PHE A 200 -17.83 2.91 -10.16
N VAL A 201 -18.84 2.14 -10.56
CA VAL A 201 -20.12 2.03 -9.83
C VAL A 201 -19.92 1.41 -8.44
N ALA A 202 -19.10 0.37 -8.32
CA ALA A 202 -18.77 -0.23 -7.03
C ALA A 202 -18.04 0.75 -6.10
N LEU A 203 -17.06 1.49 -6.63
CA LEU A 203 -16.33 2.53 -5.90
C LEU A 203 -17.25 3.66 -5.42
N ALA A 204 -18.14 4.15 -6.30
CA ALA A 204 -19.11 5.19 -5.94
C ALA A 204 -20.09 4.69 -4.87
N SER A 205 -20.59 3.46 -5.02
CA SER A 205 -21.51 2.85 -4.04
C SER A 205 -20.84 2.62 -2.69
N GLY A 206 -19.58 2.17 -2.69
CA GLY A 206 -18.78 2.03 -1.48
C GLY A 206 -18.47 3.38 -0.81
N TYR A 207 -18.27 4.44 -1.60
CA TYR A 207 -18.09 5.79 -1.07
C TYR A 207 -19.38 6.35 -0.42
N ILE A 208 -20.56 6.03 -0.96
CA ILE A 208 -21.85 6.35 -0.31
C ILE A 208 -21.93 5.72 1.09
N VAL A 209 -21.47 4.46 1.25
CA VAL A 209 -21.39 3.83 2.57
C VAL A 209 -20.49 4.64 3.51
N GLN A 210 -19.31 5.05 3.05
CA GLN A 210 -18.37 5.83 3.88
C GLN A 210 -18.96 7.17 4.32
N ILE A 211 -19.58 7.93 3.41
CA ILE A 211 -20.28 9.18 3.76
C ILE A 211 -21.40 8.89 4.76
N GLY A 212 -22.15 7.82 4.50
CA GLY A 212 -23.27 7.39 5.33
C GLY A 212 -22.86 7.01 6.74
N ILE A 213 -21.70 6.38 6.95
CA ILE A 213 -21.24 5.97 8.29
C ILE A 213 -20.43 7.03 9.02
N ASN A 214 -19.94 8.07 8.32
CA ASN A 214 -19.02 9.07 8.86
C ASN A 214 -19.53 9.84 10.11
N HIS A 215 -20.84 9.80 10.36
CA HIS A 215 -21.46 10.46 11.51
C HIS A 215 -21.57 9.58 12.76
N PHE A 216 -21.28 8.28 12.66
CA PHE A 216 -21.29 7.38 13.81
C PHE A 216 -19.97 7.47 14.57
N ALA A 217 -20.03 7.48 15.91
CA ALA A 217 -18.84 7.45 16.75
C ALA A 217 -17.97 6.22 16.42
N GLY A 218 -16.67 6.44 16.18
CA GLY A 218 -15.71 5.43 15.73
C GLY A 218 -15.55 5.36 14.20
N PHE A 219 -16.60 5.63 13.43
CA PHE A 219 -16.52 5.64 11.97
C PHE A 219 -16.28 7.06 11.46
N GLY A 220 -15.02 7.49 11.44
CA GLY A 220 -14.62 8.76 10.81
C GLY A 220 -13.95 8.54 9.45
N THR A 221 -13.97 9.54 8.57
CA THR A 221 -13.08 9.58 7.41
C THR A 221 -11.64 9.63 7.91
N HIS A 222 -10.88 8.55 7.72
CA HIS A 222 -9.44 8.54 7.95
C HIS A 222 -8.81 9.51 6.95
N SER A 223 -8.47 10.71 7.42
CA SER A 223 -7.76 11.67 6.58
C SER A 223 -6.44 11.04 6.14
N LEU A 224 -6.28 10.89 4.83
CA LEU A 224 -5.00 10.51 4.23
C LEU A 224 -3.98 11.65 4.30
N ALA A 225 -4.45 12.89 4.55
CA ALA A 225 -3.60 14.05 4.60
C ALA A 225 -2.74 14.03 5.86
N VAL A 226 -1.43 14.21 5.69
CA VAL A 226 -0.46 14.46 6.76
C VAL A 226 -0.57 15.94 7.16
N PRO A 227 -0.99 16.26 8.39
CA PRO A 227 -0.96 17.62 8.90
C PRO A 227 0.46 18.16 9.00
N GLY A 228 0.60 19.49 9.09
CA GLY A 228 1.89 20.16 9.29
C GLY A 228 2.69 20.43 8.01
N ILE A 229 2.26 19.95 6.84
CA ILE A 229 2.89 20.30 5.57
C ILE A 229 2.57 21.78 5.24
N PRO A 230 3.59 22.65 5.11
CA PRO A 230 3.38 24.07 4.84
C PRO A 230 2.88 24.28 3.40
N LYS A 231 2.06 25.32 3.23
CA LYS A 231 1.57 25.74 1.92
C LYS A 231 2.73 26.18 1.04
N TYR A 232 2.73 25.75 -0.21
CA TYR A 232 3.73 26.07 -1.22
C TYR A 232 3.04 26.75 -2.40
N ASP A 233 3.31 28.05 -2.57
CA ASP A 233 2.60 28.92 -3.51
C ASP A 233 3.52 29.46 -4.64
N GLN A 234 4.77 29.01 -4.69
CA GLN A 234 5.76 29.49 -5.65
C GLN A 234 6.71 28.39 -6.06
N LEU A 235 6.72 28.02 -7.35
CA LEU A 235 7.62 27.01 -7.87
C LEU A 235 9.05 27.56 -8.05
N LEU A 236 9.95 27.23 -7.13
CA LEU A 236 11.36 27.64 -7.19
C LEU A 236 12.22 26.64 -7.99
N GLY A 237 13.17 27.15 -8.79
CA GLY A 237 14.10 26.30 -9.55
C GLY A 237 14.98 25.41 -8.66
N VAL A 238 15.36 25.90 -7.47
CA VAL A 238 16.11 25.13 -6.48
C VAL A 238 15.31 23.93 -5.98
N ASP A 239 14.00 24.08 -5.79
CA ASP A 239 13.10 23.01 -5.35
C ASP A 239 12.84 21.97 -6.46
N ILE A 240 12.92 22.36 -7.74
CA ILE A 240 12.86 21.41 -8.85
C ILE A 240 14.11 20.52 -8.84
N VAL A 241 15.29 21.12 -8.78
CA VAL A 241 16.57 20.36 -8.75
C VAL A 241 16.67 19.53 -7.48
N GLY A 242 16.32 20.13 -6.34
CA GLY A 242 16.22 19.46 -5.04
C GLY A 242 15.27 18.27 -5.11
N GLY A 243 14.07 18.45 -5.68
CA GLY A 243 13.08 17.38 -5.83
C GLY A 243 13.59 16.20 -6.65
N ILE A 244 14.33 16.45 -7.74
CA ILE A 244 14.96 15.38 -8.53
C ILE A 244 15.98 14.60 -7.67
N VAL A 245 16.86 15.31 -6.95
CA VAL A 245 17.91 14.70 -6.13
C VAL A 245 17.31 13.92 -4.96
N VAL A 246 16.37 14.52 -4.25
CA VAL A 246 15.69 13.91 -3.10
C VAL A 246 14.83 12.73 -3.54
N GLY A 247 14.12 12.85 -4.66
CA GLY A 247 13.38 11.75 -5.28
C GLY A 247 14.30 10.58 -5.68
N LEU A 248 15.50 10.88 -6.20
CA LEU A 248 16.51 9.87 -6.50
C LEU A 248 16.96 9.13 -5.24
N ILE A 249 17.29 9.86 -4.17
CA ILE A 249 17.69 9.28 -2.87
C ILE A 249 16.57 8.39 -2.32
N ALA A 250 15.32 8.86 -2.35
CA ALA A 250 14.16 8.12 -1.87
C ALA A 250 13.89 6.85 -2.69
N GLY A 251 13.96 6.93 -4.01
CA GLY A 251 13.81 5.77 -4.89
C GLY A 251 14.91 4.73 -4.70
N VAL A 252 16.17 5.17 -4.52
CA VAL A 252 17.29 4.27 -4.22
C VAL A 252 17.10 3.58 -2.87
N LEU A 253 16.72 4.32 -1.82
CA LEU A 253 16.49 3.70 -0.51
C LEU A 253 15.33 2.70 -0.54
N ALA A 254 14.23 3.02 -1.23
CA ALA A 254 13.11 2.08 -1.42
C ALA A 254 13.55 0.79 -2.13
N ILE A 255 14.45 0.89 -3.12
CA ILE A 255 15.06 -0.28 -3.77
C ILE A 255 15.92 -1.09 -2.80
N VAL A 256 16.78 -0.42 -2.01
CA VAL A 256 17.64 -1.08 -1.02
C VAL A 256 16.80 -1.85 0.00
N ILE A 257 15.72 -1.24 0.49
CA ILE A 257 14.76 -1.88 1.40
C ILE A 257 14.15 -3.12 0.75
N ARG A 258 13.68 -3.02 -0.51
CA ARG A 258 13.12 -4.17 -1.24
C ARG A 258 14.13 -5.29 -1.45
N GLN A 259 15.38 -4.97 -1.78
CA GLN A 259 16.43 -5.98 -1.94
C GLN A 259 16.80 -6.64 -0.60
N GLY A 260 16.84 -5.86 0.49
CA GLY A 260 16.99 -6.38 1.85
C GLY A 260 15.88 -7.36 2.17
N ALA A 261 14.63 -6.98 1.92
CA ALA A 261 13.46 -7.83 2.09
C ALA A 261 13.53 -9.11 1.24
N ALA A 262 13.97 -9.03 -0.02
CA ALA A 262 14.14 -10.21 -0.88
C ALA A 262 15.17 -11.20 -0.32
N ARG A 263 16.29 -10.70 0.25
CA ARG A 263 17.27 -11.55 0.95
C ARG A 263 16.68 -12.19 2.21
N ILE A 264 15.85 -11.47 2.95
CA ILE A 264 15.12 -12.00 4.11
C ILE A 264 14.15 -13.10 3.67
N VAL A 265 13.44 -12.94 2.54
CA VAL A 265 12.57 -13.98 1.97
C VAL A 265 13.37 -15.23 1.64
N GLU A 266 14.54 -15.09 1.01
CA GLU A 266 15.39 -16.25 0.69
C GLU A 266 15.83 -17.00 1.95
N LEU A 267 16.24 -16.27 2.99
CA LEU A 267 16.54 -16.88 4.29
C LEU A 267 15.31 -17.57 4.91
N ALA A 268 14.13 -16.97 4.77
CA ALA A 268 12.87 -17.51 5.28
C ALA A 268 12.43 -18.79 4.55
N ARG A 269 12.91 -19.07 3.33
CA ARG A 269 12.65 -20.36 2.66
C ARG A 269 13.21 -21.54 3.45
N ARG A 270 14.37 -21.36 4.08
CA ARG A 270 15.03 -22.40 4.89
C ARG A 270 14.68 -22.32 6.38
N TYR A 271 14.54 -21.11 6.92
CA TYR A 271 14.38 -20.86 8.36
C TYR A 271 13.12 -20.06 8.70
N ARG A 272 11.99 -20.40 8.06
CA ARG A 272 10.75 -19.63 8.08
C ARG A 272 10.34 -19.09 9.46
N ALA A 273 10.26 -19.96 10.47
CA ALA A 273 9.88 -19.55 11.83
C ALA A 273 10.95 -18.69 12.52
N ALA A 274 12.22 -19.06 12.40
CA ALA A 274 13.31 -18.31 13.02
C ALA A 274 13.46 -16.91 12.43
N VAL A 275 13.26 -16.75 11.12
CA VAL A 275 13.26 -15.44 10.45
C VAL A 275 12.07 -14.59 10.88
N LEU A 276 10.88 -15.18 11.02
CA LEU A 276 9.69 -14.46 11.47
C LEU A 276 9.86 -13.92 12.90
N PHE A 277 10.20 -14.79 13.86
CA PHE A 277 10.38 -14.38 15.26
C PHE A 277 11.64 -13.53 15.45
N GLY A 278 12.73 -13.84 14.76
CA GLY A 278 13.94 -13.01 14.75
C GLY A 278 13.67 -11.61 14.18
N GLY A 279 12.88 -11.52 13.11
CA GLY A 279 12.43 -10.26 12.53
C GLY A 279 11.59 -9.43 13.50
N ALA A 280 10.67 -10.06 14.22
CA ALA A 280 9.90 -9.40 15.30
C ALA A 280 10.82 -8.83 16.39
N ILE A 281 11.80 -9.62 16.86
CA ILE A 281 12.77 -9.19 17.87
C ILE A 281 13.61 -8.01 17.36
N ILE A 282 14.16 -8.11 16.15
CA ILE A 282 15.00 -7.04 15.58
C ILE A 282 14.19 -5.75 15.39
N THR A 283 12.95 -5.86 14.91
CA THR A 283 12.06 -4.69 14.73
C THR A 283 11.78 -4.03 16.08
N ALA A 284 11.53 -4.81 17.13
CA ALA A 284 11.30 -4.30 18.48
C ALA A 284 12.52 -3.58 19.03
N LEU A 285 13.71 -4.21 18.93
CA LEU A 285 14.96 -3.64 19.40
C LEU A 285 15.29 -2.34 18.68
N VAL A 286 15.07 -2.28 17.36
CA VAL A 286 15.31 -1.08 16.55
C VAL A 286 14.34 0.04 16.92
N ALA A 287 13.06 -0.25 17.14
CA ALA A 287 12.07 0.75 17.56
C ALA A 287 12.36 1.29 18.98
N VAL A 288 12.73 0.41 19.91
CA VAL A 288 13.12 0.78 21.28
C VAL A 288 14.41 1.60 21.28
N ALA A 289 15.42 1.20 20.51
CA ALA A 289 16.66 1.95 20.38
C ALA A 289 16.42 3.34 19.77
N ALA A 290 15.59 3.43 18.72
CA ALA A 290 15.22 4.70 18.12
C ALA A 290 14.57 5.62 19.16
N ARG A 291 13.57 5.14 19.92
CA ARG A 291 12.96 5.89 21.02
C ARG A 291 13.98 6.34 22.06
N ALA A 292 14.88 5.46 22.49
CA ALA A 292 15.90 5.78 23.49
C ALA A 292 16.87 6.87 23.01
N ILE A 293 17.17 6.92 21.71
CA ILE A 293 18.08 7.91 21.11
C ILE A 293 17.36 9.25 20.86
N THR A 294 16.11 9.22 20.39
CA THR A 294 15.42 10.42 19.89
C THR A 294 14.37 10.99 20.84
N GLY A 295 13.93 10.22 21.83
CA GLY A 295 12.79 10.54 22.69
C GLY A 295 11.43 10.39 21.99
N GLN A 296 11.40 10.01 20.70
CA GLN A 296 10.16 9.93 19.93
C GLN A 296 9.37 8.66 20.24
N PRO A 297 8.03 8.70 20.16
CA PRO A 297 7.19 7.52 20.33
C PRO A 297 7.56 6.41 19.33
N VAL A 298 7.43 5.14 19.75
CA VAL A 298 7.74 3.99 18.90
C VAL A 298 6.89 3.93 17.61
N GLU A 299 5.75 4.61 17.60
CA GLU A 299 4.82 4.74 16.46
C GLU A 299 5.48 5.40 15.23
N THR A 300 6.48 6.24 15.45
CA THR A 300 7.29 6.84 14.37
C THR A 300 8.04 5.78 13.57
N VAL A 301 8.35 4.63 14.20
CA VAL A 301 9.02 3.48 13.58
C VAL A 301 8.04 2.35 13.26
N LEU A 302 7.13 2.00 14.17
CA LEU A 302 6.20 0.87 14.04
C LEU A 302 5.02 1.19 13.12
N PHE A 303 4.18 0.17 12.85
CA PHE A 303 2.96 0.29 12.04
C PHE A 303 3.21 0.77 10.59
N SER A 304 2.12 1.11 9.89
CA SER A 304 2.14 1.60 8.51
C SER A 304 2.93 2.90 8.35
N GLY A 305 3.12 3.69 9.42
CA GLY A 305 3.73 5.02 9.38
C GLY A 305 2.73 6.16 9.17
N GLN A 306 1.44 5.87 8.94
CA GLN A 306 0.42 6.91 8.78
C GLN A 306 0.31 7.83 10.01
N SER A 307 0.27 7.26 11.22
CA SER A 307 0.23 8.04 12.47
C SER A 307 1.57 8.70 12.82
N GLY A 308 2.69 8.16 12.32
CA GLY A 308 4.04 8.66 12.60
C GLY A 308 4.51 9.80 11.68
N MET A 309 3.97 9.89 10.45
CA MET A 309 4.35 10.94 9.49
C MET A 309 4.18 12.38 10.01
N PRO A 310 3.08 12.74 10.70
CA PRO A 310 2.92 14.10 11.24
C PRO A 310 4.02 14.45 12.25
N LEU A 311 4.36 13.50 13.14
CA LEU A 311 5.45 13.68 14.11
C LEU A 311 6.80 13.89 13.41
N ILE A 312 7.07 13.14 12.34
CA ILE A 312 8.30 13.30 11.55
C ILE A 312 8.35 14.67 10.86
N VAL A 313 7.22 15.20 10.40
CA VAL A 313 7.15 16.53 9.76
C VAL A 313 7.41 17.66 10.76
N GLU A 314 7.03 17.48 12.02
CA GLU A 314 7.25 18.46 13.09
C GLU A 314 8.69 18.46 13.64
N GLU A 315 9.49 17.43 13.32
CA GLU A 315 10.87 17.35 13.78
C GLU A 315 11.77 18.45 13.20
N THR A 316 12.58 19.03 14.07
CA THR A 316 13.53 20.10 13.71
C THR A 316 14.99 19.62 13.70
N ALA A 317 15.27 18.44 14.28
CA ALA A 317 16.60 17.89 14.37
C ALA A 317 16.85 16.85 13.28
N ALA A 318 17.75 17.16 12.33
CA ALA A 318 18.12 16.24 11.25
C ALA A 318 18.61 14.87 11.77
N GLY A 319 19.33 14.85 12.89
CA GLY A 319 19.78 13.62 13.54
C GLY A 319 18.63 12.73 14.00
N THR A 320 17.57 13.31 14.57
CA THR A 320 16.37 12.57 14.98
C THR A 320 15.69 11.92 13.76
N VAL A 321 15.43 12.72 12.71
CA VAL A 321 14.79 12.22 11.49
C VAL A 321 15.63 11.12 10.83
N ALA A 322 16.97 11.25 10.82
CA ALA A 322 17.87 10.23 10.29
C ALA A 322 17.78 8.90 11.06
N VAL A 323 17.74 8.94 12.40
CA VAL A 323 17.58 7.73 13.23
C VAL A 323 16.22 7.07 12.96
N LEU A 324 15.15 7.86 12.90
CA LEU A 324 13.81 7.36 12.60
C LEU A 324 13.71 6.75 11.20
N LEU A 325 14.31 7.40 10.19
CA LEU A 325 14.36 6.90 8.81
C LEU A 325 15.06 5.53 8.74
N VAL A 326 16.23 5.39 9.36
CA VAL A 326 16.98 4.13 9.39
C VAL A 326 16.17 3.04 10.11
N ALA A 327 15.59 3.38 11.27
CA ALA A 327 14.79 2.45 12.04
C ALA A 327 13.55 1.97 11.26
N LYS A 328 12.82 2.90 10.61
CA LYS A 328 11.66 2.62 9.77
C LYS A 328 12.04 1.76 8.57
N ALA A 329 13.17 2.05 7.92
CA ALA A 329 13.67 1.29 6.78
C ALA A 329 13.99 -0.16 7.15
N ILE A 330 14.63 -0.40 8.31
CA ILE A 330 14.91 -1.75 8.80
C ILE A 330 13.61 -2.49 9.11
N GLY A 331 12.71 -1.87 9.89
CA GLY A 331 11.42 -2.47 10.23
C GLY A 331 10.59 -2.78 8.99
N TYR A 332 10.58 -1.89 8.00
CA TYR A 332 9.85 -2.08 6.74
C TYR A 332 10.45 -3.21 5.91
N SER A 333 11.78 -3.29 5.78
CA SER A 333 12.47 -4.40 5.11
C SER A 333 12.12 -5.75 5.75
N ILE A 334 12.07 -5.81 7.08
CA ILE A 334 11.68 -7.01 7.82
C ILE A 334 10.19 -7.32 7.60
N GLY A 335 9.31 -6.32 7.68
CA GLY A 335 7.87 -6.48 7.42
C GLY A 335 7.61 -7.10 6.05
N LEU A 336 8.29 -6.60 5.01
CA LEU A 336 8.17 -7.11 3.64
C LEU A 336 8.68 -8.56 3.48
N GLY A 337 9.73 -8.95 4.22
CA GLY A 337 10.46 -10.20 3.96
C GLY A 337 10.27 -11.34 4.97
N ALA A 338 10.01 -11.04 6.24
CA ALA A 338 10.05 -12.03 7.33
C ALA A 338 8.79 -12.91 7.44
N GLY A 339 7.76 -12.63 6.64
CA GLY A 339 6.54 -13.44 6.57
C GLY A 339 5.27 -12.75 7.05
N PHE A 340 5.35 -11.50 7.53
CA PHE A 340 4.19 -10.66 7.86
C PHE A 340 3.31 -10.39 6.64
N ARG A 341 2.07 -9.93 6.89
CA ARG A 341 1.05 -9.68 5.85
C ARG A 341 0.45 -8.29 6.00
N GLY A 342 0.45 -7.54 4.90
CA GLY A 342 0.08 -6.13 4.87
C GLY A 342 0.56 -5.51 3.56
N GLY A 343 0.16 -4.26 3.30
CA GLY A 343 0.52 -3.55 2.09
C GLY A 343 1.77 -2.67 2.24
N PRO A 344 2.42 -2.32 1.11
CA PRO A 344 3.68 -1.60 1.11
C PRO A 344 3.55 -0.07 0.99
N ILE A 345 2.36 0.50 0.76
CA ILE A 345 2.20 1.88 0.28
C ILE A 345 2.52 2.89 1.39
N PHE A 346 1.83 2.80 2.54
CA PHE A 346 2.05 3.75 3.64
C PHE A 346 3.46 3.72 4.22
N PRO A 347 4.11 2.55 4.45
CA PRO A 347 5.50 2.54 4.88
C PRO A 347 6.44 3.19 3.86
N ALA A 348 6.22 2.96 2.56
CA ALA A 348 6.99 3.62 1.52
C ALA A 348 6.76 5.14 1.52
N ALA A 349 5.52 5.58 1.76
CA ALA A 349 5.20 6.99 1.91
C ALA A 349 5.93 7.62 3.11
N ALA A 350 5.94 6.95 4.26
CA ALA A 350 6.65 7.40 5.46
C ALA A 350 8.17 7.51 5.26
N ILE A 351 8.77 6.57 4.52
CA ILE A 351 10.18 6.65 4.11
C ILE A 351 10.42 7.92 3.27
N GLY A 352 9.54 8.19 2.29
CA GLY A 352 9.62 9.40 1.49
C GLY A 352 9.48 10.68 2.33
N THR A 353 8.50 10.72 3.24
CA THR A 353 8.33 11.85 4.17
C THR A 353 9.59 12.12 4.98
N ALA A 354 10.15 11.11 5.62
CA ALA A 354 11.36 11.27 6.43
C ALA A 354 12.57 11.76 5.60
N ILE A 355 12.72 11.29 4.36
CA ILE A 355 13.78 11.77 3.45
C ILE A 355 13.55 13.22 3.05
N GLY A 356 12.32 13.59 2.72
CA GLY A 356 11.97 14.97 2.35
C GLY A 356 12.19 15.96 3.49
N VAL A 357 11.76 15.60 4.70
CA VAL A 357 12.03 16.38 5.92
C VAL A 357 13.54 16.50 6.15
N LEU A 358 14.26 15.37 6.14
CA LEU A 358 15.71 15.36 6.35
C LEU A 358 16.45 16.25 5.34
N ALA A 359 16.05 16.22 4.06
CA ALA A 359 16.64 17.08 3.04
C ALA A 359 16.43 18.57 3.34
N SER A 360 15.22 18.96 3.74
CA SER A 360 14.92 20.36 4.10
C SER A 360 15.66 20.84 5.36
N LEU A 361 15.94 19.93 6.31
CA LEU A 361 16.73 20.24 7.51
C LEU A 361 18.24 20.35 7.22
N LEU A 362 18.75 19.59 6.26
CA LEU A 362 20.18 19.59 5.90
C LEU A 362 20.55 20.69 4.91
N VAL A 363 19.60 21.08 4.04
CA VAL A 363 19.79 22.10 3.01
C VAL A 363 18.72 23.17 3.21
N GLY A 364 19.08 24.23 3.95
CA GLY A 364 18.13 25.26 4.38
C GLY A 364 17.43 26.05 3.26
N ASP A 365 17.92 25.98 2.03
CA ASP A 365 17.29 26.60 0.86
C ASP A 365 16.16 25.75 0.25
N LEU A 366 16.00 24.49 0.67
CA LEU A 366 14.97 23.60 0.15
C LEU A 366 13.67 23.73 0.94
N SER A 367 12.56 23.93 0.23
CA SER A 367 11.24 23.97 0.82
C SER A 367 10.77 22.57 1.23
N LEU A 368 10.25 22.40 2.45
CA LEU A 368 9.84 21.09 2.98
C LEU A 368 8.79 20.39 2.11
N ALA A 369 7.74 21.10 1.70
CA ALA A 369 6.62 20.53 0.96
C ALA A 369 7.04 19.86 -0.37
N PRO A 370 7.74 20.53 -1.32
CA PRO A 370 8.17 19.89 -2.56
C PRO A 370 9.13 18.71 -2.33
N MET A 371 10.00 18.77 -1.32
CA MET A 371 10.91 17.65 -1.00
C MET A 371 10.15 16.41 -0.53
N VAL A 372 9.21 16.58 0.42
CA VAL A 372 8.36 15.49 0.93
C VAL A 372 7.52 14.89 -0.21
N VAL A 373 6.89 15.73 -1.02
CA VAL A 373 6.05 15.28 -2.15
C VAL A 373 6.86 14.44 -3.14
N SER A 374 8.04 14.94 -3.55
CA SER A 374 8.86 14.25 -4.54
C SER A 374 9.43 12.93 -3.99
N ALA A 375 9.94 12.95 -2.76
CA ALA A 375 10.47 11.76 -2.09
C ALA A 375 9.40 10.68 -1.89
N MET A 376 8.20 11.09 -1.45
CA MET A 376 7.05 10.20 -1.26
C MET A 376 6.63 9.54 -2.57
N ALA A 377 6.44 10.33 -3.63
CA ALA A 377 6.09 9.81 -4.94
C ALA A 377 7.15 8.83 -5.48
N ALA A 378 8.44 9.14 -5.32
CA ALA A 378 9.53 8.28 -5.75
C ALA A 378 9.60 6.97 -4.99
N SER A 379 9.46 7.01 -3.66
CA SER A 379 9.50 5.83 -2.80
C SER A 379 8.33 4.86 -3.10
N ILE A 380 7.12 5.39 -3.27
CA ILE A 380 5.95 4.58 -3.63
C ILE A 380 6.10 4.00 -5.04
N ALA A 381 6.54 4.81 -6.02
CA ALA A 381 6.72 4.35 -7.40
C ALA A 381 7.79 3.27 -7.52
N ALA A 382 8.91 3.42 -6.79
CA ALA A 382 9.95 2.40 -6.71
C ALA A 382 9.46 1.11 -6.05
N SER A 383 8.50 1.20 -5.14
CA SER A 383 7.92 0.06 -4.44
C SER A 383 6.91 -0.73 -5.28
N LEU A 384 6.04 -0.01 -6.02
CA LEU A 384 4.87 -0.57 -6.71
C LEU A 384 4.99 -0.68 -8.24
N LYS A 385 5.92 0.04 -8.88
CA LYS A 385 5.96 0.22 -10.36
C LYS A 385 4.74 0.96 -10.93
N MET A 386 4.08 1.80 -10.11
CA MET A 386 2.87 2.53 -10.48
C MET A 386 3.09 4.05 -10.36
N PRO A 387 3.75 4.70 -11.32
CA PRO A 387 4.10 6.13 -11.24
C PRO A 387 2.87 7.03 -11.11
N PHE A 388 1.78 6.76 -11.83
CA PHE A 388 0.64 7.68 -11.87
C PHE A 388 -0.09 7.69 -10.52
N THR A 389 -0.36 6.51 -9.98
CA THR A 389 -0.90 6.35 -8.62
C THR A 389 0.04 6.95 -7.59
N SER A 390 1.36 6.75 -7.72
CA SER A 390 2.32 7.26 -6.74
C SER A 390 2.36 8.78 -6.69
N ALA A 391 2.33 9.45 -7.85
CA ALA A 391 2.26 10.91 -7.92
C ALA A 391 0.94 11.43 -7.32
N LEU A 392 -0.18 10.79 -7.68
CA LEU A 392 -1.49 11.16 -7.14
C LEU A 392 -1.54 10.99 -5.62
N MET A 393 -1.08 9.85 -5.10
CA MET A 393 -1.03 9.56 -3.67
C MET A 393 -0.17 10.56 -2.92
N ALA A 394 1.00 10.93 -3.46
CA ALA A 394 1.84 11.94 -2.84
C ALA A 394 1.10 13.27 -2.68
N VAL A 395 0.47 13.78 -3.75
CA VAL A 395 -0.30 15.04 -3.73
C VAL A 395 -1.46 14.99 -2.73
N LEU A 396 -2.14 13.84 -2.62
CA LEU A 396 -3.28 13.68 -1.70
C LEU A 396 -2.85 13.65 -0.24
N ILE A 397 -1.81 12.87 0.05
CA ILE A 397 -1.24 12.76 1.39
C ILE A 397 -0.66 14.10 1.83
N THR A 398 -0.11 14.90 0.90
CA THR A 398 0.43 16.22 1.18
C THR A 398 -0.51 17.35 0.76
N SER A 399 -1.82 17.12 0.75
CA SER A 399 -2.79 18.08 0.18
C SER A 399 -2.75 19.48 0.80
N GLY A 400 -2.28 19.61 2.05
CA GLY A 400 -2.03 20.91 2.70
C GLY A 400 -0.99 21.79 1.99
N ALA A 401 -0.12 21.20 1.15
CA ALA A 401 0.88 21.92 0.38
C ALA A 401 0.29 22.81 -0.73
N GLY A 402 -0.92 22.52 -1.20
CA GLY A 402 -1.49 23.19 -2.38
C GLY A 402 -1.14 22.50 -3.70
N ALA A 403 -1.58 23.08 -4.82
CA ALA A 403 -1.44 22.45 -6.14
C ALA A 403 -0.05 22.63 -6.78
N ASP A 404 0.74 23.60 -6.33
CA ASP A 404 2.01 23.94 -6.98
C ASP A 404 3.11 22.89 -6.75
N VAL A 405 2.89 21.93 -5.84
CA VAL A 405 3.78 20.77 -5.65
C VAL A 405 3.54 19.63 -6.65
N VAL A 406 2.46 19.69 -7.45
CA VAL A 406 2.11 18.61 -8.41
C VAL A 406 3.26 18.27 -9.38
N PRO A 407 4.01 19.22 -9.96
CA PRO A 407 5.16 18.89 -10.81
C PRO A 407 6.22 18.05 -10.09
N LEU A 408 6.44 18.28 -8.79
CA LEU A 408 7.42 17.55 -7.97
C LEU A 408 6.97 16.13 -7.69
N ALA A 409 5.66 15.91 -7.54
CA ALA A 409 5.08 14.57 -7.42
C ALA A 409 5.31 13.76 -8.70
N VAL A 410 5.10 14.38 -9.87
CA VAL A 410 5.37 13.75 -11.17
C VAL A 410 6.84 13.42 -11.34
N ILE A 411 7.73 14.38 -11.02
CA ILE A 411 9.19 14.16 -11.04
C ILE A 411 9.56 12.96 -10.17
N GLY A 412 9.11 12.96 -8.91
CA GLY A 412 9.41 11.90 -7.96
C GLY A 412 8.94 10.54 -8.46
N ALA A 413 7.68 10.44 -8.89
CA ALA A 413 7.11 9.21 -9.41
C ALA A 413 7.86 8.66 -10.63
N VAL A 414 8.22 9.52 -11.58
CA VAL A 414 8.99 9.13 -12.77
C VAL A 414 10.39 8.66 -12.38
N VAL A 415 11.08 9.38 -11.50
CA VAL A 415 12.40 8.98 -10.99
C VAL A 415 12.34 7.61 -10.30
N GLY A 416 11.36 7.40 -9.41
CA GLY A 416 11.15 6.12 -8.74
C GLY A 416 10.89 4.97 -9.70
N LEU A 417 10.06 5.18 -10.73
CA LEU A 417 9.81 4.18 -11.77
C LEU A 417 11.08 3.86 -12.57
N LEU A 418 11.83 4.87 -13.01
CA LEU A 418 13.03 4.68 -13.83
C LEU A 418 14.09 3.88 -13.07
N LEU A 419 14.30 4.17 -11.78
CA LEU A 419 15.19 3.41 -10.92
C LEU A 419 14.73 1.95 -10.80
N ARG A 420 13.43 1.74 -10.62
CA ARG A 420 12.85 0.41 -10.50
C ARG A 420 12.99 -0.40 -11.79
N GLN A 421 12.77 0.20 -12.95
CA GLN A 421 12.99 -0.44 -14.25
C GLN A 421 14.47 -0.73 -14.50
N ALA A 422 15.37 0.17 -14.10
CA ALA A 422 16.81 -0.05 -14.23
C ALA A 422 17.28 -1.26 -13.41
N LEU A 423 16.72 -1.44 -12.21
CA LEU A 423 16.97 -2.63 -11.40
C LEU A 423 16.43 -3.90 -12.07
N ASP A 424 15.17 -3.90 -12.51
CA ASP A 424 14.56 -5.07 -13.14
C ASP A 424 15.36 -5.53 -14.38
N ARG A 425 15.88 -4.59 -15.16
CA ARG A 425 16.74 -4.89 -16.34
C ARG A 425 18.06 -5.52 -15.95
N ARG A 426 18.66 -5.11 -14.82
CA ARG A 426 19.90 -5.72 -14.31
C ARG A 426 19.65 -7.15 -13.85
N ASP A 427 18.58 -7.38 -13.09
CA ASP A 427 18.22 -8.72 -12.61
C ASP A 427 18.04 -9.69 -13.78
N VAL A 428 17.33 -9.26 -14.84
CA VAL A 428 17.16 -10.06 -16.07
C VAL A 428 18.50 -10.31 -16.79
N ALA A 429 19.37 -9.31 -16.87
CA ALA A 429 20.69 -9.46 -17.51
C ALA A 429 21.62 -10.40 -16.74
N GLU A 430 21.48 -10.48 -15.42
CA GLU A 430 22.25 -11.38 -14.54
C GLU A 430 21.65 -12.79 -14.47
N GLY A 431 20.57 -13.08 -15.21
CA GLY A 431 19.90 -14.39 -15.21
C GLY A 431 19.13 -14.68 -13.92
N LEU A 432 18.90 -13.66 -13.09
CA LEU A 432 18.02 -13.75 -11.93
C LEU A 432 16.59 -13.63 -12.47
N GLU A 433 15.81 -14.72 -12.42
CA GLU A 433 14.41 -14.67 -12.84
C GLU A 433 13.68 -13.54 -12.10
N PRO A 434 12.95 -12.67 -12.82
CA PRO A 434 12.17 -11.63 -12.17
C PRO A 434 11.17 -12.30 -11.22
N ALA A 435 11.04 -11.76 -10.00
CA ALA A 435 10.00 -12.15 -9.05
C ALA A 435 8.62 -11.72 -9.58
N GLN A 436 8.14 -12.40 -10.61
CA GLN A 436 6.77 -12.34 -11.08
C GLN A 436 6.07 -13.61 -10.60
N GLY A 437 4.93 -13.44 -9.95
CA GLY A 437 4.01 -14.54 -9.69
C GLY A 437 3.72 -15.22 -11.03
N GLN A 438 4.04 -16.51 -11.11
CA GLN A 438 3.70 -17.34 -12.25
C GLN A 438 2.18 -17.29 -12.45
N VAL A 439 1.73 -16.53 -13.45
CA VAL A 439 0.53 -16.90 -14.18
C VAL A 439 0.93 -18.18 -14.90
N ALA A 440 0.49 -19.31 -14.34
CA ALA A 440 0.65 -20.62 -14.95
C ALA A 440 -0.04 -20.60 -16.33
N THR A 441 0.75 -20.35 -17.37
CA THR A 441 0.41 -20.75 -18.73
C THR A 441 0.79 -22.21 -18.84
N GLY A 442 -0.18 -23.09 -18.60
CA GLY A 442 -0.01 -24.51 -18.90
C GLY A 442 0.16 -24.74 -20.40
N PRO A 443 0.70 -25.90 -20.77
CA PRO A 443 0.01 -26.66 -21.79
C PRO A 443 -0.11 -28.16 -21.46
N ARG A 444 -1.37 -28.61 -21.57
CA ARG A 444 -1.90 -29.96 -21.90
C ARG A 444 -1.59 -31.13 -20.97
#